data_AF-A0A0P9GB58-F1
#
_entry.id   AF-A0A0P9GB58-F1
#
_cell.length_a   1.000
_cell.length_b   1.000
_cell.length_c   1.000
_cell.angle_alpha   90.00
_cell.angle_beta   90.00
_cell.angle_gamma   90.00
#
_symmetry.space_group_name_H-M   'P 1'
#
loop_
_entity.id
_entity.type
_entity.pdbx_description
1 polymer ?
#
loop_
_entity_poly.entity_id
_entity_poly.type
_entity_poly.pdbx_seq_one_letter_code
_entity_poly.pdbx_strand_id
1 'polypeptide(L)' 'MDVKIFVDGEEIDLSEFVVKILSGTLVGAVTSLRGIKKDWKEIEVKVTR' A
#
# COMPACT_ATOMS: atom_id res chain seq x y z
N MET A 1 2.69 -9.45 -3.27
CA MET A 1 1.80 -8.29 -3.21
C MET A 1 2.23 -7.37 -4.33
N ASP A 2 1.27 -6.88 -5.10
CA ASP A 2 1.55 -5.88 -6.13
C ASP A 2 1.33 -4.50 -5.51
N VAL A 3 2.25 -3.57 -5.75
CA VAL A 3 2.15 -2.19 -5.23
C VAL A 3 2.30 -1.26 -6.41
N LYS A 4 1.31 -0.41 -6.60
CA LYS A 4 1.29 0.63 -7.62
C LYS A 4 1.19 1.98 -6.93
N ILE A 5 2.00 2.93 -7.36
CA ILE A 5 1.88 4.33 -6.95
C ILE A 5 1.47 5.13 -8.17
N PHE A 6 0.47 5.99 -7.97
CA PHE A 6 0.08 6.99 -8.93
C PHE A 6 0.39 8.36 -8.35
N VAL A 7 1.13 9.18 -9.10
CA VAL A 7 1.37 10.59 -8.77
C VAL A 7 0.66 11.43 -9.83
N ASP A 8 -0.31 12.23 -9.40
CA ASP A 8 -1.14 13.05 -10.29
C ASP A 8 -1.79 12.27 -11.44
N GLY A 9 -2.10 10.99 -11.20
CA GLY A 9 -2.73 10.08 -12.16
C GLY A 9 -1.75 9.27 -13.02
N GLU A 10 -0.44 9.52 -12.92
CA GLU A 10 0.60 8.78 -13.64
C GLU A 10 1.14 7.62 -12.80
N GLU A 11 1.18 6.40 -13.37
CA GLU A 11 1.78 5.24 -12.72
C GLU A 11 3.31 5.36 -12.70
N ILE A 12 3.90 5.27 -11.51
CA ILE A 12 5.35 5.36 -11.31
C ILE A 12 5.94 3.96 -11.20
N ASP A 13 6.99 3.70 -11.99
CA ASP A 13 7.74 2.46 -11.88
C ASP A 13 8.51 2.39 -10.55
N LEU A 14 8.35 1.27 -9.83
CA LEU A 14 8.87 1.11 -8.48
C LEU A 14 10.02 0.10 -8.47
N SER A 15 11.13 0.48 -7.85
CA SER A 15 12.21 -0.47 -7.55
C SER A 15 11.77 -1.54 -6.54
N GLU A 16 12.41 -2.71 -6.58
CA GLU A 16 12.17 -3.80 -5.62
C GLU A 16 12.28 -3.35 -4.15
N PHE A 17 13.23 -2.45 -3.86
CA PHE A 17 13.40 -1.89 -2.53
C PHE A 17 12.16 -1.11 -2.07
N VAL A 18 11.62 -0.25 -2.95
CA VAL A 18 10.44 0.57 -2.65
C VAL A 18 9.21 -0.31 -2.47
N VAL A 19 9.01 -1.31 -3.34
CA VAL A 19 7.92 -2.29 -3.21
C VAL A 19 7.96 -3.00 -1.86
N LYS A 20 9.15 -3.43 -1.41
CA LYS A 20 9.33 -4.12 -0.13
C LYS A 20 8.98 -3.24 1.07
N ILE A 21 9.46 -2.00 1.09
CA ILE A 21 9.20 -1.05 2.18
C ILE A 21 7.71 -0.70 2.26
N LEU A 22 7.09 -0.38 1.12
CA LEU A 22 5.67 0.00 1.08
C LEU A 22 4.76 -1.16 1.46
N SER A 23 4.99 -2.35 0.89
CA SER A 23 4.19 -3.54 1.23
C SER A 23 4.23 -3.83 2.72
N GLY A 24 5.43 -3.87 3.33
CA GLY A 24 5.56 -4.15 4.75
C GLY A 24 4.88 -3.10 5.64
N THR A 25 5.06 -1.82 5.29
CA THR A 25 4.47 -0.70 6.04
C THR A 25 2.95 -0.69 5.95
N LEU A 26 2.39 -0.85 4.75
CA LEU A 26 0.94 -0.86 4.50
C LEU A 26 0.26 -2.04 5.20
N VAL A 27 0.83 -3.25 5.08
CA VAL A 27 0.32 -4.43 5.78
C VAL A 27 0.36 -4.24 7.29
N GLY A 28 1.48 -3.75 7.82
CA GLY A 28 1.64 -3.50 9.25
C GLY A 28 0.62 -2.50 9.77
N ALA A 29 0.46 -1.37 9.06
CA ALA A 29 -0.52 -0.35 9.39
C ALA A 29 -1.94 -0.92 9.38
N VAL A 30 -2.38 -1.56 8.29
CA VAL A 30 -3.74 -2.09 8.16
C VAL A 30 -4.04 -3.20 9.17
N THR A 31 -3.06 -4.08 9.46
CA THR A 31 -3.22 -5.16 10.44
C THR A 31 -3.34 -4.63 11.88
N SER A 32 -2.80 -3.44 12.16
CA SER A 32 -2.92 -2.78 13.46
C SER A 32 -4.27 -2.08 13.66
N LEU A 33 -5.06 -1.87 12.60
CA LEU A 33 -6.35 -1.20 12.68
C LEU A 33 -7.40 -2.11 13.32
N ARG A 34 -8.17 -1.54 14.25
CA ARG A 34 -9.28 -2.24 14.89
C ARG A 34 -10.40 -2.50 13.87
N GLY A 35 -10.88 -3.74 13.82
CA GLY A 35 -12.03 -4.13 13.00
C GLY A 35 -11.70 -4.58 11.58
N ILE A 36 -10.43 -4.53 11.17
CA ILE A 36 -9.98 -5.12 9.91
C ILE A 36 -9.66 -6.60 10.12
N LYS A 37 -10.26 -7.45 9.30
CA LYS A 37 -9.98 -8.89 9.31
C LYS A 37 -8.68 -9.18 8.57
N LYS A 38 -7.99 -10.25 8.95
CA LYS A 38 -6.68 -10.63 8.38
C LYS A 38 -6.76 -11.14 6.94
N ASP A 39 -7.95 -11.38 6.41
CA ASP A 39 -8.24 -11.91 5.07
C ASP A 39 -8.66 -10.83 4.06
N TRP A 40 -8.19 -9.60 4.25
CA TRP A 40 -8.40 -8.53 3.27
C TRP A 40 -7.76 -8.88 1.92
N LYS A 41 -8.38 -8.42 0.83
CA LYS A 41 -7.94 -8.69 -0.56
C LYS A 41 -7.18 -7.53 -1.18
N GLU A 42 -7.49 -6.31 -0.75
CA GLU A 42 -6.97 -5.07 -1.32
C GLU A 42 -6.85 -4.00 -0.23
N ILE A 43 -5.83 -3.15 -0.36
CA ILE A 43 -5.61 -1.97 0.47
C ILE A 43 -5.48 -0.78 -0.50
N GLU A 44 -6.43 0.15 -0.45
CA GLU A 44 -6.37 1.41 -1.19
C GLU A 44 -6.01 2.55 -0.22
N VAL A 45 -4.95 3.31 -0.54
CA VAL A 45 -4.53 4.48 0.25
C VAL A 45 -4.67 5.73 -0.61
N LYS A 46 -5.41 6.72 -0.11
CA LYS A 46 -5.52 8.04 -0.72
C LYS A 46 -4.77 9.04 0.12
N VAL A 47 -3.82 9.73 -0.51
CA VAL A 47 -3.09 10.85 0.09
C VAL A 47 -3.46 12.10 -0.70
N THR A 48 -4.08 13.06 -0.04
CA THR A 48 -4.37 14.38 -0.60
C THR A 48 -3.46 15.40 0.06
N ARG A 49 -3.05 16.42 -0.69
CA ARG A 49 -2.31 17.56 -0.15
C ARG A 49 -3.26 18.61 0.43
#